data_AF-A0A0F9A598-F1
#
_entry.id   AF-A0A0F9A598-F1
#
_cell.length_a   1.000
_cell.length_b   1.000
_cell.length_c   1.000
_cell.angle_alpha   90.00
_cell.angle_beta   90.00
_cell.angle_gamma   90.00
#
_symmetry.space_group_name_H-M   'P 1'
#
loop_
_entity.id
_entity.type
_entity.pdbx_description
1 polymer ?
#
loop_
_entity_poly.entity_id
_entity_poly.type
_entity_poly.pdbx_seq_one_letter_code
_entity_poly.pdbx_strand_id
1 'polypeptide(L)'
;MPNIVLGDIQSQKADTYDYNQIDADYRGRYPRRLDLTPGSELHGFIVDKILERAVESYNVISARHSSWREIDKVLTAYIRTSDKEKELKAKDDRKPVAILFPYSYAMMETMLSYLVGAFFQEPIFQYEGYSPEDTIGAAMMELVIQLHCVKNKVYIPLHTMFRDALSYGMGAVSPDWIVRTGYKRVERQTSGIVDIAGKLFRKKPIIDRSEEVVFEGNSLNNIDPYMFLPDPNAGTDIQSAEYLGWVIRDNYMSLIREEQADDKMFNVKFLKAHEAKTSIFAIDQSEREKKTTGGVRTGGHYGSTNRADVLSM
;
A
#
# COMPACT_ATOMS: atom_id res chain seq x y z
N MET A 1 -6.05 -7.57 5.06
CA MET A 1 -5.56 -7.77 6.45
C MET A 1 -4.05 -7.65 6.47
N PRO A 2 -3.40 -6.86 7.33
CA PRO A 2 -1.95 -6.78 7.30
C PRO A 2 -1.31 -7.91 8.11
N ASN A 3 -1.06 -9.05 7.45
CA ASN A 3 -0.27 -10.11 8.07
C ASN A 3 1.19 -9.70 8.06
N ILE A 4 1.71 -9.50 9.26
CA ILE A 4 3.12 -9.28 9.52
C ILE A 4 3.86 -10.48 8.96
N VAL A 5 4.58 -10.27 7.85
CA VAL A 5 5.48 -11.31 7.37
C VAL A 5 6.64 -11.34 8.34
N LEU A 6 6.71 -12.44 9.08
CA LEU A 6 7.82 -12.78 9.94
C LEU A 6 9.11 -12.56 9.14
N GLY A 7 9.98 -11.71 9.69
CA GLY A 7 11.37 -11.65 9.24
C GLY A 7 11.97 -13.04 9.31
N ASP A 8 12.91 -13.30 8.39
CA ASP A 8 13.70 -14.53 8.23
C ASP A 8 13.38 -15.63 9.25
N ILE A 9 12.63 -16.66 8.79
CA ILE A 9 12.25 -17.86 9.56
C ILE A 9 13.49 -18.52 10.21
N GLN A 10 14.69 -18.27 9.67
CA GLN A 10 15.94 -18.79 10.22
C GLN A 10 16.54 -17.96 11.37
N SER A 11 16.05 -16.75 11.63
CA SER A 11 16.55 -15.85 12.67
C SER A 11 15.70 -15.81 13.94
N GLN A 12 14.91 -16.85 14.22
CA GLN A 12 14.34 -17.08 15.55
C GLN A 12 15.45 -17.47 16.55
N LYS A 13 16.41 -16.58 16.79
CA LYS A 13 17.00 -16.52 18.12
C LYS A 13 15.89 -16.07 19.04
N ALA A 14 15.52 -16.94 19.97
CA ALA A 14 14.60 -16.67 21.07
C ALA A 14 15.20 -15.60 21.99
N ASP A 15 15.31 -14.36 21.50
CA ASP A 15 15.58 -13.23 22.36
C ASP A 15 14.35 -13.04 23.24
N THR A 16 14.60 -13.15 24.53
CA THR A 16 13.62 -13.18 25.62
C THR A 16 13.02 -11.79 25.80
N TYR A 17 12.27 -11.30 24.82
CA TYR A 17 11.48 -10.09 24.93
C TYR A 17 10.30 -10.35 25.87
N ASP A 18 10.01 -9.41 26.78
CA ASP A 18 8.90 -9.50 27.73
C ASP A 18 7.56 -9.30 27.01
N TYR A 19 7.16 -10.34 26.28
CA TYR A 19 5.90 -10.39 25.55
C TYR A 19 4.69 -10.24 26.49
N ASN A 20 4.85 -10.49 27.79
CA ASN A 20 3.75 -10.46 28.76
C ASN A 20 3.13 -9.06 28.93
N GLN A 21 3.94 -7.99 28.84
CA GLN A 21 3.42 -6.62 28.93
C GLN A 21 2.63 -6.21 27.69
N ILE A 22 3.12 -6.60 26.51
CA ILE A 22 2.44 -6.32 25.23
C ILE A 22 1.18 -7.17 25.12
N ASP A 23 1.26 -8.43 25.53
CA ASP A 23 0.14 -9.35 25.54
C ASP A 23 -0.99 -8.88 26.47
N ALA A 24 -0.66 -8.33 27.64
CA ALA A 24 -1.67 -7.73 28.53
C ALA A 24 -2.46 -6.57 27.87
N ASP A 25 -1.83 -5.79 26.98
CA ASP A 25 -2.49 -4.71 26.23
C ASP A 25 -3.50 -5.25 25.19
N TYR A 26 -3.27 -6.46 24.66
CA TYR A 26 -4.11 -7.08 23.63
C TYR A 26 -5.11 -8.11 24.17
N ARG A 27 -4.86 -8.71 25.33
CA ARG A 27 -5.78 -9.64 26.01
C ARG A 27 -7.11 -8.94 26.31
N GLY A 28 -8.08 -9.14 25.42
CA GLY A 28 -9.41 -8.53 25.47
C GLY A 28 -9.77 -7.65 24.27
N ARG A 29 -8.79 -7.26 23.44
CA ARG A 29 -9.01 -6.54 22.16
C ARG A 29 -9.10 -7.46 20.95
N TYR A 30 -8.68 -8.72 21.08
CA TYR A 30 -8.78 -9.66 19.97
C TYR A 30 -10.24 -9.91 19.55
N PRO A 31 -10.51 -9.92 18.22
CA PRO A 31 -11.82 -10.24 17.71
C PRO A 31 -12.34 -11.57 18.26
N ARG A 32 -13.59 -11.58 18.73
CA ARG A 32 -14.27 -12.78 19.24
C ARG A 32 -13.57 -13.47 20.43
N ARG A 33 -12.67 -12.77 21.14
CA ARG A 33 -11.90 -13.32 22.28
C ARG A 33 -11.06 -14.55 21.91
N LEU A 34 -10.67 -14.67 20.64
CA LEU A 34 -9.78 -15.71 20.17
C LEU A 34 -8.34 -15.39 20.61
N ASP A 35 -7.57 -16.44 20.90
CA ASP A 35 -6.17 -16.29 21.23
C ASP A 35 -5.34 -16.16 19.95
N LEU A 36 -5.13 -14.92 19.51
CA LEU A 36 -4.33 -14.58 18.33
C LEU A 36 -2.97 -13.99 18.75
N THR A 37 -2.50 -14.32 19.95
CA THR A 37 -1.19 -13.89 20.42
C THR A 37 -0.08 -14.54 19.58
N PRO A 38 1.01 -13.82 19.26
CA PRO A 38 2.12 -14.42 18.54
C PRO A 38 2.68 -15.61 19.31
N GLY A 39 2.68 -16.79 18.68
CA GLY A 39 3.10 -18.05 19.29
C GLY A 39 1.95 -18.94 19.77
N SER A 40 0.69 -18.48 19.73
CA SER A 40 -0.47 -19.37 19.95
C SER A 40 -0.63 -20.37 18.80
N GLU A 41 -1.23 -21.53 19.08
CA GLU A 41 -1.49 -22.56 18.05
C GLU A 41 -2.37 -22.03 16.92
N LEU A 42 -3.39 -21.23 17.26
CA LEU A 42 -4.31 -20.64 16.28
C LEU A 42 -3.60 -19.59 15.42
N HIS A 43 -2.76 -18.75 16.03
CA HIS A 43 -1.95 -17.78 15.31
C HIS A 43 -0.99 -18.48 14.33
N GLY A 44 -0.27 -19.50 14.80
CA GLY A 44 0.63 -20.32 13.95
C GLY A 44 -0.11 -20.93 12.76
N PHE A 45 -1.26 -21.56 13.00
CA PHE A 45 -2.07 -22.15 11.94
C PHE A 45 -2.52 -21.14 10.87
N ILE A 46 -2.98 -19.95 11.28
CA ILE A 46 -3.42 -18.90 10.34
C ILE A 46 -2.22 -18.38 9.54
N VAL A 47 -1.11 -18.10 10.21
CA VAL A 47 0.11 -17.61 9.54
C VAL A 47 0.63 -18.62 8.54
N ASP A 48 0.70 -19.90 8.90
CA ASP A 48 1.15 -20.96 8.01
C ASP A 48 0.27 -21.06 6.76
N LYS A 49 -1.06 -21.00 6.93
CA LYS A 49 -2.02 -21.06 5.81
C LYS A 49 -1.93 -19.86 4.87
N ILE A 50 -1.57 -18.70 5.39
CA ILE A 50 -1.41 -17.48 4.60
C ILE A 50 -0.06 -17.48 3.88
N LEU A 51 1.00 -17.91 4.57
CA LEU A 51 2.32 -18.07 3.98
C LEU A 51 2.33 -19.14 2.87
N GLU A 52 1.63 -20.26 3.06
CA GLU A 52 1.49 -21.30 2.04
C GLU A 52 0.97 -20.72 0.71
N ARG A 53 -0.14 -19.95 0.77
CA ARG A 53 -0.73 -19.26 -0.39
C ARG A 53 0.20 -18.19 -0.98
N ALA A 54 0.87 -17.42 -0.13
CA ALA A 54 1.82 -16.41 -0.59
C ALA A 54 3.01 -17.04 -1.34
N VAL A 55 3.56 -18.15 -0.83
CA VAL A 55 4.65 -18.88 -1.49
C VAL A 55 4.19 -19.47 -2.81
N GLU A 56 3.04 -20.13 -2.84
CA GLU A 56 2.47 -20.72 -4.06
C GLU A 56 2.34 -19.66 -5.17
N SER A 57 1.72 -18.53 -4.84
CA SER A 57 1.55 -17.42 -5.76
C SER A 57 2.89 -16.79 -6.20
N TYR A 58 3.80 -16.55 -5.26
CA TYR A 58 5.10 -15.94 -5.55
C TYR A 58 5.93 -16.80 -6.49
N ASN A 59 5.88 -18.13 -6.38
CA ASN A 59 6.61 -19.04 -7.26
C ASN A 59 6.17 -18.88 -8.73
N VAL A 60 4.90 -18.57 -8.96
CA VAL A 60 4.36 -18.39 -10.32
C VAL A 60 4.68 -16.99 -10.86
N ILE A 61 4.47 -15.95 -10.07
CA ILE A 61 4.75 -14.56 -10.49
C ILE A 61 6.25 -14.30 -10.67
N SER A 62 7.09 -14.88 -9.81
CA SER A 62 8.54 -14.69 -9.86
C SER A 62 9.18 -15.18 -11.17
N ALA A 63 8.54 -16.12 -11.87
CA ALA A 63 8.98 -16.54 -13.21
C ALA A 63 8.96 -15.40 -14.24
N ARG A 64 8.13 -14.37 -14.05
CA ARG A 64 8.03 -13.19 -14.92
C ARG A 64 8.99 -12.05 -14.52
N HIS A 65 9.59 -12.10 -13.33
CA HIS A 65 10.46 -11.02 -12.86
C HIS A 65 11.71 -10.80 -13.74
N SER A 66 12.18 -11.84 -14.43
CA SER A 66 13.29 -11.70 -15.39
C SER A 66 12.89 -10.86 -16.61
N SER A 67 11.75 -11.17 -17.23
CA SER A 67 11.25 -10.44 -18.40
C SER A 67 10.83 -9.02 -18.06
N TRP A 68 10.18 -8.81 -16.91
CA TRP A 68 9.81 -7.47 -16.46
C TRP A 68 11.02 -6.57 -16.20
N ARG A 69 12.13 -7.12 -15.69
CA ARG A 69 13.39 -6.37 -15.56
C ARG A 69 13.98 -5.97 -16.90
N GLU A 70 13.83 -6.80 -17.93
CA GLU A 70 14.28 -6.45 -19.28
C GLU A 70 13.43 -5.33 -19.87
N ILE A 71 12.12 -5.39 -19.69
CA ILE A 71 11.20 -4.32 -20.07
C ILE A 71 11.55 -3.02 -19.35
N ASP A 72 11.80 -3.07 -18.04
CA ASP A 72 12.22 -1.91 -17.27
C ASP A 72 13.50 -1.27 -17.83
N LYS A 73 14.48 -2.08 -18.28
CA LYS A 73 15.69 -1.57 -18.95
C LYS A 73 15.38 -0.88 -20.28
N VAL A 74 14.50 -1.47 -21.09
CA VAL A 74 14.10 -0.92 -22.41
C VAL A 74 13.31 0.38 -22.25
N LEU A 75 12.47 0.47 -21.23
CA LEU A 75 11.66 1.66 -20.93
C LEU A 75 12.45 2.77 -20.22
N THR A 76 13.68 2.50 -19.77
CA THR A 76 14.55 3.53 -19.20
C THR A 76 15.39 4.23 -20.25
N ALA A 77 15.43 5.56 -20.21
CA ALA A 77 16.27 6.38 -21.08
C ALA A 77 17.79 6.27 -20.79
N TYR A 78 18.16 5.70 -19.64
CA TYR A 78 19.55 5.59 -19.20
C TYR A 78 19.88 4.14 -18.88
N ILE A 79 20.57 3.47 -19.80
CA ILE A 79 21.17 2.16 -19.53
C ILE A 79 22.44 2.40 -18.69
N ARG A 80 22.69 1.52 -17.71
CA ARG A 80 23.99 1.49 -17.02
C ARG A 80 25.08 1.28 -18.06
N THR A 81 26.16 2.06 -17.99
CA THR A 81 27.38 1.75 -18.72
C THR A 81 27.74 0.30 -18.47
N SER A 82 27.87 -0.48 -19.55
CA SER A 82 28.36 -1.85 -19.41
C SER A 82 29.76 -1.82 -18.78
N ASP A 83 30.21 -2.91 -18.14
CA ASP A 83 31.53 -2.91 -17.52
C ASP A 83 32.65 -2.65 -18.54
N LYS A 84 32.43 -3.06 -19.80
CA LYS A 84 33.29 -2.71 -20.94
C LYS A 84 33.31 -1.21 -21.23
N GLU A 85 32.15 -0.53 -21.16
CA GLU A 85 32.07 0.93 -21.33
C GLU A 85 32.65 1.70 -20.16
N LYS A 86 32.52 1.19 -18.93
CA LYS A 86 33.20 1.75 -17.76
C LYS A 86 34.71 1.64 -17.88
N GLU A 87 35.22 0.49 -18.31
CA GLU A 87 36.64 0.28 -18.58
C GLU A 87 37.15 1.16 -19.74
N LEU A 88 36.34 1.33 -20.79
CA LEU A 88 36.64 2.23 -21.91
C LEU A 88 36.70 3.69 -21.46
N LYS A 89 35.78 4.14 -20.61
CA LYS A 89 35.80 5.47 -20.01
C LYS A 89 36.95 5.68 -19.04
N ALA A 90 37.30 4.66 -18.25
CA ALA A 90 38.44 4.71 -17.34
C ALA A 90 39.77 4.84 -18.10
N LYS A 91 39.85 4.28 -19.30
CA LYS A 91 41.02 4.40 -20.19
C LYS A 91 41.02 5.69 -21.02
N ASP A 92 39.85 6.18 -21.44
CA ASP A 92 39.71 7.38 -22.26
C ASP A 92 38.35 8.06 -22.02
N ASP A 93 38.36 9.18 -21.29
CA ASP A 93 37.17 9.93 -20.90
C ASP A 93 36.46 10.61 -22.08
N ARG A 94 37.15 10.74 -23.24
CA ARG A 94 36.58 11.37 -24.44
C ARG A 94 35.70 10.44 -25.26
N LYS A 95 35.74 9.13 -24.98
CA LYS A 95 34.92 8.17 -25.74
C LYS A 95 33.45 8.28 -25.32
N PRO A 96 32.53 8.50 -26.29
CA PRO A 96 31.12 8.56 -25.99
C PRO A 96 30.62 7.19 -25.52
N VAL A 97 29.71 7.22 -24.54
CA VAL A 97 28.95 6.05 -24.11
C VAL A 97 27.80 5.82 -25.10
N ALA A 98 27.34 4.59 -25.28
CA ALA A 98 26.12 4.34 -26.03
C ALA A 98 24.95 5.17 -25.45
N ILE A 99 24.38 6.04 -26.27
CA ILE A 99 23.14 6.76 -25.97
C ILE A 99 22.00 5.95 -26.60
N LEU A 100 21.13 5.38 -25.77
CA LEU A 100 19.93 4.71 -26.24
C LEU A 100 18.80 5.72 -26.34
N PHE A 101 18.22 5.89 -27.53
CA PHE A 101 16.95 6.63 -27.70
C PHE A 101 15.79 5.68 -27.43
N PRO A 102 14.98 5.89 -26.38
CA PRO A 102 13.97 4.92 -25.99
C PRO A 102 12.68 5.13 -26.81
N TYR A 103 12.65 4.65 -28.05
CA TYR A 103 11.45 4.71 -28.90
C TYR A 103 10.26 3.99 -28.27
N SER A 104 10.48 2.84 -27.63
CA SER A 104 9.44 2.07 -26.93
C SER A 104 8.81 2.87 -25.78
N TYR A 105 9.61 3.66 -25.06
CA TYR A 105 9.10 4.56 -24.01
C TYR A 105 8.18 5.63 -24.61
N ALA A 106 8.60 6.26 -25.72
CA ALA A 106 7.77 7.26 -26.39
C ALA A 106 6.45 6.68 -26.92
N MET A 107 6.47 5.45 -27.46
CA MET A 107 5.27 4.75 -27.89
C MET A 107 4.33 4.45 -26.72
N MET A 108 4.86 3.94 -25.61
CA MET A 108 4.09 3.68 -24.39
C MET A 108 3.44 4.95 -23.83
N GLU A 109 4.18 6.06 -23.74
CA GLU A 109 3.65 7.35 -23.27
C GLU A 109 2.55 7.88 -24.21
N THR A 110 2.70 7.67 -25.52
CA THR A 110 1.66 8.05 -26.50
C THR A 110 0.38 7.24 -26.30
N MET A 111 0.51 5.92 -26.12
CA MET A 111 -0.62 5.04 -25.83
C MET A 111 -1.28 5.37 -24.48
N LEU A 112 -0.47 5.62 -23.45
CA LEU A 112 -0.95 6.01 -22.12
C LEU A 112 -1.71 7.34 -22.17
N SER A 113 -1.20 8.33 -22.89
CA SER A 113 -1.87 9.62 -23.10
C SER A 113 -3.22 9.46 -23.78
N TYR A 114 -3.31 8.57 -24.77
CA TYR A 114 -4.57 8.22 -25.42
C TYR A 114 -5.55 7.55 -24.46
N LEU A 115 -5.11 6.54 -23.69
CA LEU A 115 -5.96 5.86 -22.71
C LEU A 115 -6.47 6.82 -21.64
N VAL A 116 -5.60 7.68 -21.11
CA VAL A 116 -5.97 8.71 -20.14
C VAL A 116 -6.99 9.67 -20.74
N GLY A 117 -6.78 10.18 -21.96
CA GLY A 117 -7.73 11.08 -22.63
C GLY A 117 -9.09 10.43 -22.94
N ALA A 118 -9.10 9.12 -23.22
CA ALA A 118 -10.32 8.38 -23.51
C ALA A 118 -11.11 8.02 -22.24
N PHE A 119 -10.43 7.56 -21.19
CA PHE A 119 -11.07 6.98 -20.00
C PHE A 119 -11.21 7.95 -18.82
N PHE A 120 -10.42 9.03 -18.74
CA PHE A 120 -10.51 9.99 -17.62
C PHE A 120 -11.47 11.15 -17.93
N GLN A 121 -12.57 10.84 -18.59
CA GLN A 121 -13.68 11.78 -18.74
C GLN A 121 -14.50 11.76 -17.45
N GLU A 122 -15.01 12.93 -17.04
CA GLU A 122 -15.88 13.00 -15.86
C GLU A 122 -17.33 12.68 -16.26
N PRO A 123 -18.01 11.75 -15.57
CA PRO A 123 -17.54 10.88 -14.49
C PRO A 123 -16.77 9.64 -14.99
N ILE A 124 -15.70 9.25 -14.28
CA ILE A 124 -14.82 8.13 -14.68
C ILE A 124 -15.57 6.79 -14.65
N PHE A 125 -16.36 6.58 -13.60
CA PHE A 125 -17.19 5.40 -13.42
C PHE A 125 -18.63 5.77 -13.71
N GLN A 126 -19.16 5.26 -14.82
CA GLN A 126 -20.54 5.48 -15.23
C GLN A 126 -21.42 4.38 -14.65
N TYR A 127 -22.52 4.76 -14.01
CA TYR A 127 -23.47 3.82 -13.41
C TYR A 127 -24.81 3.89 -14.13
N GLU A 128 -25.31 2.72 -14.54
CA GLU A 128 -26.63 2.59 -15.15
C GLU A 128 -27.56 1.82 -14.20
N GLY A 129 -28.81 2.30 -14.07
CA GLY A 129 -29.83 1.59 -13.32
C GLY A 129 -30.26 0.32 -14.05
N TYR A 130 -30.40 -0.80 -13.32
CA TYR A 130 -30.88 -2.04 -13.92
C TYR A 130 -32.38 -1.96 -14.29
N SER A 131 -33.17 -1.25 -13.47
CA SER A 131 -34.59 -1.01 -13.72
C SER A 131 -34.87 0.49 -13.93
N PRO A 132 -35.99 0.86 -14.59
CA PRO A 132 -36.36 2.27 -14.79
C PRO A 132 -36.48 3.07 -13.49
N GLU A 133 -36.85 2.41 -12.39
CA GLU A 133 -36.99 3.00 -11.06
C GLU A 133 -35.63 3.36 -10.41
N ASP A 134 -34.55 2.68 -10.81
CA ASP A 134 -33.21 2.83 -10.23
C ASP A 134 -32.39 3.96 -10.89
N THR A 135 -32.90 4.56 -11.97
CA THR A 135 -32.20 5.57 -12.78
C THR A 135 -31.72 6.77 -11.96
N ILE A 136 -32.57 7.28 -11.06
CA ILE A 136 -32.24 8.40 -10.18
C ILE A 136 -31.19 7.97 -9.14
N GLY A 137 -31.31 6.75 -8.60
CA GLY A 137 -30.37 6.20 -7.63
C GLY A 137 -28.97 6.01 -8.23
N ALA A 138 -28.89 5.49 -9.45
CA ALA A 138 -27.65 5.34 -10.20
C ALA A 138 -26.96 6.71 -10.45
N ALA A 139 -27.73 7.72 -10.87
CA ALA A 139 -27.20 9.07 -11.08
C ALA A 139 -26.68 9.72 -9.78
N MET A 140 -27.36 9.50 -8.65
CA MET A 140 -26.86 9.98 -7.35
C MET A 140 -25.59 9.25 -6.91
N MET A 141 -25.53 7.93 -7.12
CA MET A 141 -24.36 7.11 -6.80
C MET A 141 -23.14 7.56 -7.62
N GLU A 142 -23.33 7.85 -8.90
CA GLU A 142 -22.29 8.35 -9.80
C GLU A 142 -21.68 9.65 -9.27
N LEU A 143 -22.50 10.62 -8.84
CA LEU A 143 -22.02 11.88 -8.26
C LEU A 143 -21.26 11.69 -6.94
N VAL A 144 -21.71 10.77 -6.08
CA VAL A 144 -21.01 10.44 -4.82
C VAL A 144 -19.64 9.82 -5.11
N ILE A 145 -19.58 8.89 -6.06
CA ILE A 145 -18.34 8.21 -6.42
C ILE A 145 -17.38 9.16 -7.12
N GLN A 146 -17.88 10.06 -7.97
CA GLN A 146 -17.08 11.13 -8.56
C GLN A 146 -16.47 12.03 -7.49
N LEU A 147 -17.25 12.42 -6.47
CA LEU A 147 -16.73 13.19 -5.33
C LEU A 147 -15.60 12.44 -4.61
N HIS A 148 -15.75 11.14 -4.37
CA HIS A 148 -14.70 10.31 -3.79
C HIS A 148 -13.45 10.27 -4.68
N CYS A 149 -13.62 10.10 -5.99
CA CYS A 149 -12.52 10.06 -6.97
C CYS A 149 -11.70 11.35 -6.97
N VAL A 150 -12.37 12.52 -6.93
CA VAL A 150 -11.71 13.83 -6.88
C VAL A 150 -11.00 14.03 -5.54
N LYS A 151 -11.65 13.71 -4.40
CA LYS A 151 -11.07 13.89 -3.05
C LYS A 151 -9.87 12.99 -2.78
N ASN A 152 -9.89 11.77 -3.31
CA ASN A 152 -8.83 10.78 -3.13
C ASN A 152 -7.85 10.68 -4.28
N LYS A 153 -8.00 11.54 -5.31
CA LYS A 153 -7.11 11.60 -6.46
C LYS A 153 -6.96 10.25 -7.18
N VAL A 154 -8.08 9.54 -7.35
CA VAL A 154 -8.14 8.18 -7.94
C VAL A 154 -7.54 8.11 -9.36
N TYR A 155 -7.49 9.24 -10.06
CA TYR A 155 -6.80 9.39 -11.35
C TYR A 155 -5.32 8.93 -11.31
N ILE A 156 -4.60 9.16 -10.20
CA ILE A 156 -3.17 8.83 -10.11
C ILE A 156 -2.96 7.29 -10.05
N PRO A 157 -3.66 6.55 -9.17
CA PRO A 157 -3.66 5.09 -9.20
C PRO A 157 -4.07 4.51 -10.55
N LEU A 158 -5.16 5.00 -11.17
CA LEU A 158 -5.60 4.50 -12.48
C LEU A 158 -4.58 4.77 -13.60
N HIS A 159 -3.89 5.91 -13.55
CA HIS A 159 -2.83 6.22 -14.51
C HIS A 159 -1.67 5.22 -14.37
N THR A 160 -1.27 4.95 -13.12
CA THR A 160 -0.23 3.97 -12.83
C THR A 160 -0.65 2.57 -13.26
N MET A 161 -1.92 2.19 -13.02
CA MET A 161 -2.50 0.94 -13.47
C MET A 161 -2.39 0.77 -15.00
N PHE A 162 -2.77 1.77 -15.80
CA PHE A 162 -2.62 1.70 -17.25
C PHE A 162 -1.16 1.62 -17.69
N ARG A 163 -0.27 2.38 -17.04
CA ARG A 163 1.16 2.32 -17.31
C ARG A 163 1.74 0.94 -17.04
N ASP A 164 1.38 0.34 -15.91
CA ASP A 164 1.83 -1.00 -15.51
C ASP A 164 1.22 -2.06 -16.43
N ALA A 165 -0.05 -1.92 -16.82
CA ALA A 165 -0.70 -2.80 -17.78
C ALA A 165 -0.01 -2.79 -19.16
N LEU A 166 0.37 -1.61 -19.66
CA LEU A 166 1.12 -1.49 -20.93
C LEU A 166 2.54 -2.04 -20.83
N SER A 167 3.17 -1.94 -19.67
CA SER A 167 4.56 -2.38 -19.47
C SER A 167 4.66 -3.88 -19.19
N TYR A 168 3.90 -4.38 -18.23
CA TYR A 168 4.03 -5.74 -17.68
C TYR A 168 2.92 -6.69 -18.15
N GLY A 169 1.92 -6.17 -18.85
CA GLY A 169 0.70 -6.90 -19.23
C GLY A 169 -0.36 -6.97 -18.13
N MET A 170 -0.12 -6.34 -16.98
CA MET A 170 -1.05 -6.29 -15.84
C MET A 170 -0.85 -5.01 -15.03
N GLY A 171 -1.95 -4.45 -14.52
CA GLY A 171 -1.95 -3.33 -13.59
C GLY A 171 -2.96 -3.60 -12.49
N ALA A 172 -2.49 -3.87 -11.28
CA ALA A 172 -3.34 -4.23 -10.16
C ALA A 172 -3.58 -3.00 -9.27
N VAL A 173 -4.83 -2.83 -8.85
CA VAL A 173 -5.27 -1.76 -7.95
C VAL A 173 -6.21 -2.32 -6.90
N SER A 174 -6.09 -1.86 -5.65
CA SER A 174 -7.01 -2.20 -4.56
C SER A 174 -7.94 -1.03 -4.25
N PRO A 175 -9.27 -1.21 -4.28
CA PRO A 175 -10.19 -0.26 -3.70
C PRO A 175 -10.19 -0.39 -2.17
N ASP A 176 -9.84 0.69 -1.48
CA ASP A 176 -9.78 0.73 -0.02
C ASP A 176 -10.79 1.76 0.52
N TRP A 177 -11.28 1.55 1.74
CA TRP A 177 -12.11 2.54 2.42
C TRP A 177 -11.24 3.35 3.37
N ILE A 178 -11.20 4.68 3.20
CA ILE A 178 -10.39 5.55 4.04
C ILE A 178 -11.26 6.45 4.92
N VAL A 179 -10.86 6.59 6.18
CA VAL A 179 -11.44 7.54 7.13
C VAL A 179 -10.36 8.56 7.47
N ARG A 180 -10.63 9.84 7.24
CA ARG A 180 -9.73 10.94 7.61
C ARG A 180 -10.34 11.70 8.76
N THR A 181 -9.68 11.66 9.91
CA THR A 181 -10.02 12.49 11.06
C THR A 181 -9.29 13.83 10.98
N GLY A 182 -9.90 14.86 11.57
CA GLY A 182 -9.31 16.18 11.68
C GLY A 182 -9.87 16.94 12.86
N TYR A 183 -9.10 17.89 13.37
CA TYR A 183 -9.51 18.71 14.49
C TYR A 183 -10.44 19.82 14.02
N LYS A 184 -11.68 19.81 14.51
CA LYS A 184 -12.61 20.91 14.32
C LYS A 184 -12.72 21.71 15.61
N ARG A 185 -12.75 23.04 15.49
CA ARG A 185 -13.05 23.90 16.63
C ARG A 185 -14.56 23.87 16.83
N VAL A 186 -15.00 23.27 17.93
CA VAL A 186 -16.41 23.27 18.31
C VAL A 186 -16.56 24.20 19.50
N GLU A 187 -17.40 25.23 19.36
CA GLU A 187 -17.79 26.07 20.48
C GLU A 187 -18.82 25.33 21.32
N ARG A 188 -18.39 24.74 22.43
CA ARG A 188 -19.29 24.08 23.36
C ARG A 188 -19.96 25.17 24.22
N GLN A 189 -21.18 25.58 23.84
CA GLN A 189 -22.00 26.41 24.74
C GLN A 189 -22.27 25.60 26.01
N THR A 190 -21.84 26.12 27.15
CA THR A 190 -22.10 25.50 28.45
C THR A 190 -23.58 25.67 28.79
N SER A 191 -24.43 24.79 28.28
CA SER A 191 -25.82 24.70 28.71
C SER A 191 -25.87 23.99 30.06
N GLY A 192 -25.90 24.78 31.13
CA GLY A 192 -26.16 24.30 32.49
C GLY A 192 -26.43 25.46 33.43
N ILE A 193 -27.70 25.65 33.83
CA ILE A 193 -28.27 26.23 35.08
C ILE A 193 -27.71 27.57 35.63
N VAL A 194 -26.69 28.17 35.01
CA VAL A 194 -25.99 29.39 35.49
C VAL A 194 -26.40 30.64 34.70
N ASP A 195 -27.52 30.58 33.96
CA ASP A 195 -27.92 31.62 33.01
C ASP A 195 -28.45 32.93 33.65
N ILE A 196 -28.61 32.94 34.99
CA ILE A 196 -28.99 34.13 35.75
C ILE A 196 -27.76 34.84 36.36
N ALA A 197 -26.71 34.11 36.74
CA ALA A 197 -25.47 34.69 37.26
C ALA A 197 -24.43 35.00 36.16
N GLY A 198 -24.53 34.33 35.00
CA GLY A 198 -23.62 34.49 33.87
C GLY A 198 -23.78 35.79 33.08
N LYS A 199 -24.90 36.52 33.22
CA LYS A 199 -25.10 37.82 32.55
C LYS A 199 -24.20 38.94 33.07
N LEU A 200 -23.57 38.77 34.23
CA LEU A 200 -22.64 39.77 34.80
C LEU A 200 -21.18 39.53 34.40
N PHE A 201 -20.83 38.31 33.98
CA PHE A 201 -19.48 37.96 33.55
C PHE A 201 -19.53 37.31 32.18
N ARG A 202 -19.18 38.08 31.13
CA ARG A 202 -18.96 37.58 29.76
C ARG A 202 -17.92 36.45 29.77
N LYS A 203 -18.35 35.21 30.01
CA LYS A 203 -17.51 34.02 29.83
C LYS A 203 -17.29 33.83 28.34
N LYS A 204 -16.02 33.93 27.93
CA LYS A 204 -15.58 33.65 26.57
C LYS A 204 -15.98 32.20 26.21
N PRO A 205 -16.44 31.93 24.98
CA PRO A 205 -16.71 30.57 24.55
C PRO A 205 -15.45 29.72 24.74
N ILE A 206 -15.60 28.56 25.38
CA ILE A 206 -14.53 27.58 25.51
C ILE A 206 -14.42 26.93 24.13
N ILE A 207 -13.34 27.26 23.43
CA ILE A 207 -13.00 26.64 22.15
C ILE A 207 -12.43 25.27 22.48
N ASP A 208 -13.24 24.23 22.32
CA ASP A 208 -12.80 22.85 22.46
C ASP A 208 -12.33 22.32 21.09
N ARG A 209 -11.30 21.48 21.08
CA ARG A 209 -10.83 20.81 19.87
C ARG A 209 -11.34 19.38 19.92
N SER A 210 -12.41 19.08 19.19
CA SER A 210 -12.84 17.71 18.97
C SER A 210 -12.18 17.16 17.71
N GLU A 211 -11.77 15.90 17.77
CA GLU A 211 -11.41 15.12 16.60
C GLU A 211 -12.70 14.60 15.97
N GLU A 212 -12.98 15.00 14.72
CA GLU A 212 -14.16 14.57 13.95
C GLU A 212 -13.72 13.97 12.62
N VAL A 213 -14.54 13.08 12.06
CA VAL A 213 -14.34 12.54 10.71
C VAL A 213 -14.60 13.66 9.69
N VAL A 214 -13.54 14.10 9.02
CA VAL A 214 -13.59 15.15 7.98
C VAL A 214 -14.02 14.57 6.64
N PHE A 215 -13.62 13.33 6.38
CA PHE A 215 -13.94 12.64 5.13
C PHE A 215 -13.91 11.13 5.35
N GLU A 216 -14.85 10.45 4.73
CA GLU A 216 -14.94 9.00 4.68
C GLU A 216 -15.37 8.61 3.26
N GLY A 217 -14.69 7.65 2.65
CA GLY A 217 -15.06 7.18 1.32
C GLY A 217 -14.04 6.30 0.62
N ASN A 218 -14.37 5.93 -0.61
CA ASN A 218 -13.57 5.04 -1.46
C ASN A 218 -12.27 5.69 -1.91
N SER A 219 -11.16 5.02 -1.67
CA SER A 219 -9.83 5.31 -2.21
C SER A 219 -9.41 4.16 -3.14
N LEU A 220 -8.44 4.44 -4.00
CA LEU A 220 -7.82 3.43 -4.85
C LEU A 220 -6.32 3.47 -4.61
N ASN A 221 -5.70 2.32 -4.39
CA ASN A 221 -4.27 2.18 -4.16
C ASN A 221 -3.65 1.30 -5.25
N ASN A 222 -2.52 1.72 -5.80
CA ASN A 222 -1.81 0.96 -6.82
C ASN A 222 -0.95 -0.12 -6.17
N ILE A 223 -0.99 -1.32 -6.76
CA ILE A 223 -0.18 -2.46 -6.30
C ILE A 223 0.97 -2.63 -7.29
N ASP A 224 2.21 -2.69 -6.79
CA ASP A 224 3.37 -3.01 -7.62
C ASP A 224 3.22 -4.43 -8.18
N PRO A 225 3.30 -4.65 -9.51
CA PRO A 225 3.22 -5.98 -10.11
C PRO A 225 4.21 -7.01 -9.52
N TYR A 226 5.39 -6.58 -9.06
CA TYR A 226 6.37 -7.47 -8.40
C TYR A 226 5.94 -7.94 -7.01
N MET A 227 4.96 -7.26 -6.41
CA MET A 227 4.43 -7.54 -5.07
C MET A 227 3.02 -8.13 -5.13
N PHE A 228 2.47 -8.33 -6.31
CA PHE A 228 1.14 -8.89 -6.50
C PHE A 228 1.18 -10.42 -6.36
N LEU A 229 0.23 -10.98 -5.62
CA LEU A 229 0.13 -12.40 -5.30
C LEU A 229 -1.25 -12.93 -5.69
N PRO A 230 -1.49 -13.22 -6.99
CA PRO A 230 -2.72 -13.84 -7.44
C PRO A 230 -2.75 -15.34 -7.15
N ASP A 231 -3.93 -15.89 -6.93
CA ASP A 231 -4.14 -17.34 -6.92
C ASP A 231 -3.80 -17.96 -8.29
N PRO A 232 -2.82 -18.86 -8.38
CA PRO A 232 -2.46 -19.52 -9.63
C PRO A 232 -3.54 -20.44 -10.20
N ASN A 233 -4.47 -20.91 -9.37
CA ASN A 233 -5.54 -21.81 -9.77
C ASN A 233 -6.72 -21.06 -10.42
N ALA A 234 -6.80 -19.76 -10.19
CA ALA A 234 -7.76 -18.89 -10.82
C ALA A 234 -7.28 -18.47 -12.22
N GLY A 235 -8.21 -18.43 -13.17
CA GLY A 235 -7.93 -17.90 -14.51
C GLY A 235 -7.86 -16.37 -14.51
N THR A 236 -8.33 -15.75 -15.59
CA THR A 236 -8.42 -14.28 -15.69
C THR A 236 -9.48 -13.69 -14.75
N ASP A 237 -10.46 -14.48 -14.32
CA ASP A 237 -11.50 -14.02 -13.41
C ASP A 237 -11.04 -14.06 -11.95
N ILE A 238 -10.60 -12.90 -11.48
CA ILE A 238 -10.11 -12.69 -10.12
C ILE A 238 -11.22 -12.94 -9.08
N GLN A 239 -12.50 -12.75 -9.41
CA GLN A 239 -13.60 -12.97 -8.46
C GLN A 239 -13.82 -14.45 -8.15
N SER A 240 -13.37 -15.34 -9.04
CA SER A 240 -13.43 -16.80 -8.85
C SER A 240 -12.26 -17.36 -8.03
N ALA A 241 -11.25 -16.54 -7.73
CA ALA A 241 -10.07 -16.95 -7.00
C ALA A 241 -10.38 -17.29 -5.53
N GLU A 242 -9.66 -18.28 -4.98
CA GLU A 242 -9.76 -18.56 -3.55
C GLU A 242 -9.14 -17.43 -2.73
N TYR A 243 -8.07 -16.83 -3.25
CA TYR A 243 -7.37 -15.75 -2.59
C TYR A 243 -6.81 -14.74 -3.60
N LEU A 244 -6.62 -13.51 -3.13
CA LEU A 244 -5.88 -12.49 -3.83
C LEU A 244 -5.11 -11.68 -2.81
N GLY A 245 -3.80 -11.62 -2.98
CA GLY A 245 -2.95 -10.88 -2.05
C GLY A 245 -1.96 -9.96 -2.72
N TRP A 246 -1.32 -9.13 -1.91
CA TRP A 246 -0.15 -8.35 -2.30
C TRP A 246 0.68 -7.95 -1.08
N VAL A 247 1.94 -7.63 -1.31
CA VAL A 247 2.86 -7.17 -0.27
C VAL A 247 2.94 -5.65 -0.27
N ILE A 248 2.61 -5.04 0.86
CA ILE A 248 2.76 -3.61 1.12
C ILE A 248 4.02 -3.41 1.96
N ARG A 249 4.85 -2.46 1.55
CA ARG A 249 5.98 -2.01 2.37
C ARG A 249 5.59 -0.73 3.09
N ASP A 250 5.58 -0.77 4.41
CA ASP A 250 5.33 0.42 5.22
C ASP A 250 6.37 0.54 6.35
N ASN A 251 6.23 1.57 7.15
CA ASN A 251 7.05 1.82 8.31
C ASN A 251 6.28 1.45 9.59
N TYR A 252 7.02 1.01 10.60
CA TYR A 252 6.45 0.61 11.88
C TYR A 252 5.54 1.68 12.54
N MET A 253 5.87 2.97 12.40
CA MET A 253 5.10 4.05 13.03
C MET A 253 3.77 4.31 12.32
N SER A 254 3.71 4.13 10.99
CA SER A 254 2.46 4.15 10.22
C SER A 254 1.57 3.00 10.63
N LEU A 255 2.12 1.78 10.70
CA LEU A 255 1.36 0.60 11.10
C LEU A 255 0.76 0.74 12.51
N ILE A 256 1.46 1.37 13.46
CA ILE A 256 0.89 1.64 14.79
C ILE A 256 -0.27 2.63 14.71
N ARG A 257 -0.17 3.65 13.87
CA ARG A 257 -1.26 4.62 13.67
C ARG A 257 -2.45 3.96 13.01
N GLU A 258 -2.21 3.07 12.04
CA GLU A 258 -3.25 2.28 11.38
C GLU A 258 -3.92 1.33 12.36
N GLU A 259 -3.17 0.63 13.23
CA GLU A 259 -3.73 -0.19 14.31
C GLU A 259 -4.60 0.60 15.29
N GLN A 260 -4.32 1.89 15.50
CA GLN A 260 -5.17 2.76 16.32
C GLN A 260 -6.46 3.20 15.63
N ALA A 261 -6.47 3.22 14.30
CA ALA A 261 -7.59 3.70 13.49
C ALA A 261 -8.46 2.58 12.94
N ASP A 262 -7.89 1.40 12.67
CA ASP A 262 -8.56 0.24 12.10
C ASP A 262 -8.54 -0.93 13.10
N ASP A 263 -9.73 -1.27 13.61
CA ASP A 263 -9.96 -2.40 14.52
C ASP A 263 -9.61 -3.77 13.91
N LYS A 264 -9.45 -3.85 12.58
CA LYS A 264 -9.05 -5.09 11.88
C LYS A 264 -7.55 -5.33 11.92
N MET A 265 -6.76 -4.33 12.24
CA MET A 265 -5.31 -4.43 12.37
C MET A 265 -4.95 -4.67 13.84
N PHE A 266 -4.15 -5.69 14.10
CA PHE A 266 -3.72 -6.04 15.45
C PHE A 266 -2.30 -6.64 15.44
N ASN A 267 -1.73 -6.81 16.62
CA ASN A 267 -0.37 -7.33 16.85
C ASN A 267 0.78 -6.46 16.32
N VAL A 268 0.53 -5.22 15.91
CA VAL A 268 1.60 -4.37 15.36
C VAL A 268 2.64 -4.06 16.45
N LYS A 269 2.26 -3.87 17.71
CA LYS A 269 3.23 -3.60 18.79
C LYS A 269 4.26 -4.72 18.97
N PHE A 270 3.92 -5.98 18.67
CA PHE A 270 4.87 -7.10 18.76
C PHE A 270 6.04 -6.97 17.79
N LEU A 271 5.86 -6.25 16.67
CA LEU A 271 6.95 -5.92 15.75
C LEU A 271 8.08 -5.14 16.40
N LYS A 272 7.87 -4.48 17.55
CA LYS A 272 8.94 -3.73 18.22
C LYS A 272 10.10 -4.64 18.64
N ALA A 273 9.81 -5.89 18.98
CA ALA A 273 10.77 -6.86 19.46
C ALA A 273 11.67 -7.43 18.35
N HIS A 274 11.25 -7.33 17.08
CA HIS A 274 12.00 -7.91 15.96
C HIS A 274 12.99 -6.91 15.35
N GLU A 275 14.25 -7.33 15.22
CA GLU A 275 15.30 -6.55 14.54
C GLU A 275 15.08 -6.53 13.01
N ALA A 276 14.78 -7.69 12.42
CA ALA A 276 14.43 -7.83 11.01
C ALA A 276 12.90 -7.93 10.84
N LYS A 277 12.31 -6.99 10.08
CA LYS A 277 10.87 -6.92 9.82
C LYS A 277 10.54 -7.01 8.33
N THR A 278 11.49 -7.50 7.54
CA THR A 278 11.39 -7.64 6.08
C THR A 278 11.10 -9.10 5.73
N SER A 279 10.13 -9.28 4.84
CA SER A 279 9.70 -10.55 4.28
C SER A 279 10.70 -11.14 3.28
N ILE A 280 10.65 -12.46 3.13
CA ILE A 280 11.37 -13.21 2.08
C ILE A 280 10.91 -12.75 0.68
N PHE A 281 9.66 -12.35 0.54
CA PHE A 281 9.05 -11.91 -0.73
C PHE A 281 9.49 -10.50 -1.16
N ALA A 282 10.02 -9.69 -0.24
CA ALA A 282 10.29 -8.27 -0.47
C ALA A 282 11.76 -7.94 -0.75
N ILE A 283 12.59 -8.87 -1.21
CA ILE A 283 13.80 -8.43 -1.91
C ILE A 283 13.32 -7.71 -3.17
N ASP A 284 13.58 -6.39 -3.30
CA ASP A 284 13.21 -5.62 -4.49
C ASP A 284 13.91 -6.23 -5.72
N GLN A 285 13.18 -7.09 -6.43
CA GLN A 285 13.64 -7.76 -7.64
C GLN A 285 13.58 -6.84 -8.86
N SER A 286 12.96 -5.66 -8.76
CA SER A 286 12.81 -4.75 -9.90
C SER A 286 14.15 -4.14 -10.34
N GLU A 287 15.17 -4.15 -9.47
CA GLU A 287 16.46 -3.47 -9.65
C GLU A 287 16.36 -1.96 -9.97
N ARG A 288 15.17 -1.36 -9.84
CA ARG A 288 14.88 0.04 -10.18
C ARG A 288 15.65 1.00 -9.29
N GLU A 289 15.84 0.65 -8.02
CA GLU A 289 16.57 1.45 -7.03
C GLU A 289 18.10 1.45 -7.23
N LYS A 290 18.66 0.54 -8.04
CA LYS A 290 20.12 0.44 -8.28
C LYS A 290 20.67 1.55 -9.22
N LYS A 291 20.16 2.80 -9.16
CA LYS A 291 20.55 3.90 -10.08
C LYS A 291 21.83 4.67 -9.68
N THR A 292 22.88 4.43 -10.49
CA THR A 292 23.81 5.36 -11.17
C THR A 292 24.87 6.21 -10.44
N THR A 293 24.83 6.50 -9.14
CA THR A 293 26.00 7.13 -8.48
C THR A 293 25.97 6.90 -6.97
N GLY A 294 26.98 6.17 -6.46
CA GLY A 294 27.28 6.09 -5.03
C GLY A 294 26.34 5.22 -4.22
N GLY A 295 26.79 4.00 -3.91
CA GLY A 295 26.15 3.12 -2.94
C GLY A 295 24.98 2.34 -3.53
N VAL A 296 25.24 1.07 -3.84
CA VAL A 296 24.18 0.08 -3.63
C VAL A 296 23.73 0.31 -2.19
N ARG A 297 22.45 0.64 -1.97
CA ARG A 297 21.84 0.40 -0.66
C ARG A 297 21.73 -1.12 -0.49
N THR A 298 22.87 -1.79 -0.41
CA THR A 298 22.98 -3.11 0.22
C THR A 298 22.45 -2.90 1.63
N GLY A 299 21.38 -3.62 1.96
CA GLY A 299 20.63 -3.47 3.20
C GLY A 299 21.56 -3.30 4.40
N GLY A 300 21.44 -2.15 5.06
CA GLY A 300 22.34 -1.79 6.16
C GLY A 300 22.28 -0.34 6.63
N HIS A 301 21.41 0.51 6.07
CA HIS A 301 21.15 1.83 6.63
C HIS A 301 19.75 1.88 7.26
N TYR A 302 19.77 1.60 8.56
CA TYR A 302 18.77 1.95 9.56
C TYR A 302 18.47 3.45 9.51
N GLY A 303 17.67 3.88 8.53
CA GLY A 303 16.83 5.06 8.70
C GLY A 303 15.90 4.77 9.87
N SER A 304 15.71 5.77 10.74
CA SER A 304 15.17 5.68 12.12
C SER A 304 13.75 5.12 12.28
N THR A 305 13.19 4.48 11.26
CA THR A 305 11.95 3.72 11.28
C THR A 305 12.17 2.41 10.53
N ASN A 306 12.26 1.30 11.26
CA ASN A 306 12.42 -0.02 10.65
C ASN A 306 11.28 -0.27 9.64
N ARG A 307 11.63 -0.58 8.39
CA ARG A 307 10.67 -0.99 7.35
C ARG A 307 10.01 -2.29 7.78
N ALA A 308 8.70 -2.38 7.62
CA ALA A 308 7.91 -3.56 7.93
C ALA A 308 7.12 -3.96 6.68
N ASP A 309 7.16 -5.24 6.34
CA ASP A 309 6.39 -5.77 5.23
C ASP A 309 5.08 -6.37 5.73
N VAL A 310 4.05 -6.07 4.97
CA VAL A 310 2.68 -6.38 5.28
C VAL A 310 2.10 -7.18 4.12
N LEU A 311 1.73 -8.42 4.37
CA LEU A 311 1.01 -9.23 3.41
C LEU A 311 -0.48 -8.95 3.55
N SER A 312 -1.05 -8.26 2.57
CA SER A 312 -2.49 -8.08 2.43
C SER A 312 -3.06 -9.27 1.67
N MET A 313 -4.00 -9.98 2.28
CA MET A 313 -4.96 -10.89 1.65
C MET A 313 -6.36 -10.55 2.16
#